data_AF-H0PYT3-F1
#
_entry.id   AF-H0PYT3-F1
#
_cell.length_a   1.000
_cell.length_b   1.000
_cell.length_c   1.000
_cell.angle_alpha   90.00
_cell.angle_beta   90.00
_cell.angle_gamma   90.00
#
_symmetry.space_group_name_H-M   'P 1'
#
loop_
_entity.id
_entity.type
_entity.pdbx_description
1 polymer ?
#
loop_
_entity_poly.entity_id
_entity_poly.type
_entity_poly.pdbx_seq_one_letter_code
_entity_poly.pdbx_strand_id
1 'polypeptide(L)'
;MDELISEQIESLLGTNYSIKGLNKNLLTLSGFLAETALPDTIAAQLERVSQLAILQDLFESLMQALNHATAPANKSRLEPSSDTQAGASRDLSRLLDQIEAVRAQIGACGPINYGELIAWIATRARERNLLRQRSRR
;
A
#
# COMPACT_ATOMS: atom_id res chain seq x y z
N MET A 1 12.01 17.06 -13.54
CA MET A 1 11.92 16.16 -12.36
C MET A 1 11.16 16.85 -11.25
N ASP A 2 11.54 18.08 -10.90
CA ASP A 2 10.84 18.91 -9.91
C ASP A 2 9.37 19.24 -10.24
N GLU A 3 9.02 19.44 -11.52
CA GLU A 3 7.61 19.64 -11.92
C GLU A 3 6.73 18.42 -11.61
N LEU A 4 7.22 17.20 -11.86
CA LEU A 4 6.48 15.96 -11.55
C LEU A 4 6.28 15.79 -10.03
N ILE A 5 7.29 16.14 -9.24
CA ILE A 5 7.23 16.10 -7.79
C ILE A 5 6.23 17.14 -7.28
N SER A 6 6.22 18.34 -7.86
CA SER A 6 5.25 19.39 -7.52
C SER A 6 3.81 18.97 -7.80
N GLU A 7 3.56 18.34 -8.95
CA GLU A 7 2.25 17.79 -9.31
C GLU A 7 1.84 16.67 -8.36
N GLN A 8 2.76 15.79 -7.97
CA GLN A 8 2.48 14.72 -7.00
C GLN A 8 2.14 15.27 -5.62
N ILE A 9 2.79 16.35 -5.17
CA ILE A 9 2.49 17.00 -3.88
C ILE A 9 1.16 17.75 -3.94
N GLU A 10 0.89 18.50 -5.02
CA GLU A 10 -0.41 19.16 -5.22
C GLU A 10 -1.54 18.15 -5.31
N SER A 11 -1.29 17.06 -6.03
CA SER A 11 -2.19 15.93 -6.08
C SER A 11 -2.43 15.43 -4.66
N LEU A 12 -1.39 15.20 -3.84
CA LEU A 12 -1.48 14.68 -2.45
C LEU A 12 -2.33 15.56 -1.53
N LEU A 13 -2.31 16.86 -1.77
CA LEU A 13 -3.11 17.86 -1.06
C LEU A 13 -4.55 17.97 -1.59
N GLY A 14 -4.87 17.28 -2.70
CA GLY A 14 -6.20 17.15 -3.28
C GLY A 14 -7.08 16.11 -2.57
N THR A 15 -8.40 16.28 -2.69
CA THR A 15 -9.38 15.73 -1.74
C THR A 15 -9.80 14.26 -1.93
N ASN A 16 -9.16 13.44 -2.78
CA ASN A 16 -9.64 12.07 -3.03
C ASN A 16 -8.49 11.06 -3.24
N TYR A 17 -7.99 10.46 -2.14
CA TYR A 17 -7.05 9.35 -2.21
C TYR A 17 -7.63 8.05 -1.70
N SER A 18 -7.33 6.98 -2.44
CA SER A 18 -7.27 5.66 -1.83
C SER A 18 -6.07 5.61 -0.88
N ILE A 19 -6.25 5.01 0.31
CA ILE A 19 -5.18 4.87 1.32
C ILE A 19 -3.94 4.18 0.72
N LYS A 20 -4.14 3.25 -0.23
CA LYS A 20 -3.06 2.57 -0.97
C LYS A 20 -2.26 3.53 -1.85
N GLY A 21 -2.95 4.41 -2.61
CA GLY A 21 -2.29 5.43 -3.42
C GLY A 21 -1.55 6.46 -2.57
N LEU A 22 -2.16 6.84 -1.45
CA LEU A 22 -1.54 7.72 -0.46
C LEU A 22 -0.23 7.13 0.09
N ASN A 23 -0.25 5.88 0.55
CA ASN A 23 0.94 5.19 1.08
C ASN A 23 2.10 5.18 0.06
N LYS A 24 1.81 4.85 -1.20
CA LYS A 24 2.82 4.83 -2.28
C LYS A 24 3.38 6.22 -2.58
N ASN A 25 2.53 7.24 -2.62
CA ASN A 25 2.97 8.63 -2.84
C ASN A 25 3.81 9.16 -1.68
N LEU A 26 3.42 8.86 -0.43
CA LEU A 26 4.18 9.24 0.77
C LEU A 26 5.58 8.62 0.75
N LEU A 27 5.69 7.32 0.46
CA LEU A 27 6.98 6.63 0.37
C LEU A 27 7.84 7.23 -0.74
N THR A 28 7.27 7.43 -1.92
CA THR A 28 7.98 8.00 -3.09
C THR A 28 8.53 9.39 -2.78
N LEU A 29 7.67 10.29 -2.29
CA LEU A 29 8.05 11.67 -1.99
C LEU A 29 9.02 11.77 -0.82
N SER A 30 8.86 10.92 0.20
CA SER A 30 9.81 10.87 1.31
C SER A 30 11.21 10.45 0.83
N GLY A 31 11.30 9.49 -0.10
CA GLY A 31 12.57 9.09 -0.70
C GLY A 31 13.25 10.21 -1.48
N PHE A 32 12.48 11.04 -2.20
CA PHE A 32 13.03 12.21 -2.90
C PHE A 32 13.43 13.36 -1.97
N LEU A 33 12.69 13.58 -0.90
CA LEU A 33 12.88 14.73 0.01
C LEU A 33 13.88 14.46 1.15
N ALA A 34 14.38 13.23 1.31
CA ALA A 34 15.20 12.77 2.43
C ALA A 34 16.65 13.28 2.49
N GLU A 35 17.11 14.16 1.58
CA GLU A 35 18.53 14.52 1.38
C GLU A 35 19.33 14.95 2.63
N THR A 36 18.68 15.42 3.70
CA THR A 36 19.37 16.01 4.88
C THR A 36 19.14 15.27 6.19
N ALA A 37 18.65 14.03 6.13
CA ALA A 37 18.19 13.17 7.23
C ALA A 37 16.70 13.33 7.57
N LEU A 38 16.06 12.19 7.79
CA LEU A 38 14.67 12.10 8.25
C LEU A 38 14.62 12.19 9.77
N PRO A 39 13.68 12.94 10.35
CA PRO A 39 13.40 12.84 11.79
C PRO A 39 13.04 11.40 12.17
N ASP A 40 13.52 10.92 13.32
CA ASP A 40 13.31 9.54 13.77
C ASP A 40 11.83 9.16 13.83
N THR A 41 10.97 10.12 14.22
CA THR A 41 9.51 9.93 14.26
C THR A 41 8.92 9.70 12.86
N ILE A 42 9.40 10.44 11.86
CA ILE A 42 8.97 10.32 10.47
C ILE A 42 9.52 9.03 9.86
N ALA A 43 10.77 8.69 10.15
CA ALA A 43 11.39 7.44 9.70
C ALA A 43 10.62 6.22 10.21
N ALA A 44 10.30 6.18 11.50
CA ALA A 44 9.51 5.10 12.11
C ALA A 44 8.08 5.03 11.53
N GLN A 45 7.46 6.16 11.22
CA GLN A 45 6.15 6.19 10.56
C GLN A 45 6.21 5.71 9.11
N LEU A 46 7.25 6.08 8.36
CA LEU A 46 7.45 5.62 6.98
C LEU A 46 7.75 4.13 6.90
N GLU A 47 8.50 3.59 7.87
CA GLU A 47 8.70 2.14 8.01
C GLU A 47 7.37 1.41 8.18
N ARG A 48 6.48 1.91 9.05
CA ARG A 48 5.13 1.36 9.22
C ARG A 48 4.28 1.50 7.96
N VAL A 49 4.34 2.63 7.26
CA VAL A 49 3.65 2.82 5.97
C VAL A 49 4.14 1.82 4.93
N SER A 50 5.45 1.58 4.86
CA SER A 50 6.08 0.60 3.98
C SER A 50 5.60 -0.83 4.28
N GLN A 51 5.67 -1.23 5.56
CA GLN A 51 5.19 -2.53 6.01
C GLN A 51 3.71 -2.72 5.71
N LEU A 52 2.88 -1.70 6.01
CA LEU A 52 1.44 -1.74 5.74
C LEU A 52 1.16 -1.87 4.23
N ALA A 53 1.88 -1.13 3.38
CA ALA A 53 1.71 -1.22 1.94
C ALA A 53 2.03 -2.61 1.39
N ILE A 54 3.12 -3.24 1.87
CA ILE A 54 3.51 -4.60 1.50
C ILE A 54 2.45 -5.60 1.93
N LEU A 55 1.96 -5.50 3.17
CA LEU A 55 0.93 -6.40 3.69
C LEU A 55 -0.41 -6.25 2.94
N GLN A 56 -0.77 -5.03 2.55
CA GLN A 56 -1.95 -4.77 1.71
C GLN A 56 -1.80 -5.37 0.31
N ASP A 57 -0.63 -5.21 -0.32
CA ASP A 57 -0.34 -5.82 -1.63
C ASP A 57 -0.34 -7.35 -1.55
N LEU A 58 0.21 -7.94 -0.48
CA LEU A 58 0.18 -9.39 -0.23
C LEU A 58 -1.25 -9.89 -0.01
N PHE A 59 -2.04 -9.20 0.81
CA PHE A 59 -3.44 -9.55 1.07
C PHE A 59 -4.25 -9.55 -0.23
N GLU A 60 -4.07 -8.54 -1.08
CA GLU A 60 -4.75 -8.46 -2.37
C GLU A 60 -4.35 -9.61 -3.30
N SER A 61 -3.06 -9.96 -3.35
CA SER A 61 -2.58 -11.11 -4.13
C SER A 61 -3.18 -12.44 -3.64
N LEU A 62 -3.27 -12.65 -2.32
CA LEU A 62 -3.92 -13.83 -1.74
C LEU A 62 -5.42 -13.88 -2.04
N MET A 63 -6.11 -12.73 -1.98
CA MET A 63 -7.53 -12.64 -2.35
C MET A 63 -7.75 -12.92 -3.84
N GLN A 64 -6.85 -12.48 -4.73
CA GLN A 64 -6.89 -12.83 -6.15
C GLN A 64 -6.69 -14.34 -6.36
N ALA A 65 -5.73 -14.94 -5.64
CA ALA A 65 -5.52 -16.39 -5.68
C ALA A 65 -6.75 -17.16 -5.16
N LEU A 66 -7.40 -16.68 -4.09
CA LEU A 66 -8.67 -17.23 -3.61
C LEU A 66 -9.74 -17.15 -4.69
N ASN A 67 -9.94 -15.98 -5.29
CA ASN A 67 -10.92 -15.76 -6.34
C ASN A 67 -10.68 -16.70 -7.54
N HIS A 68 -9.43 -16.92 -7.93
CA HIS A 68 -9.09 -17.88 -8.99
C HIS A 68 -9.38 -19.33 -8.60
N ALA A 69 -9.10 -19.72 -7.35
CA ALA A 69 -9.37 -21.06 -6.85
C ALA A 69 -10.88 -21.34 -6.72
N THR A 70 -11.69 -20.33 -6.38
CA THR A 70 -13.15 -20.45 -6.22
C THR A 70 -13.94 -20.09 -7.47
N ALA A 71 -13.30 -19.47 -8.47
CA ALA A 71 -13.97 -19.12 -9.70
C ALA A 71 -14.54 -20.40 -10.35
N PRO A 72 -15.77 -20.35 -10.89
CA PRO A 72 -16.30 -21.44 -11.69
C PRO A 72 -15.56 -21.46 -13.03
N ALA A 73 -14.31 -21.94 -13.03
CA ALA A 73 -13.63 -22.32 -14.25
C ALA A 73 -14.47 -23.42 -14.88
N ASN A 74 -14.97 -23.15 -16.09
CA ASN A 74 -15.72 -24.06 -16.95
C ASN A 74 -15.32 -25.51 -16.67
N LYS A 75 -16.17 -26.23 -15.94
CA LYS A 75 -16.08 -27.67 -15.69
C LYS A 75 -16.28 -28.39 -17.01
N SER A 76 -15.32 -28.29 -17.92
CA SER A 76 -15.22 -29.16 -19.09
C SER A 76 -14.12 -30.16 -18.80
N ARG A 77 -14.57 -31.40 -18.60
CA ARG A 77 -13.79 -32.64 -18.64
C ARG A 77 -12.60 -32.73 -17.69
N LEU A 78 -12.85 -33.35 -16.53
CA LEU A 78 -12.25 -34.63 -16.12
C LEU A 78 -12.66 -34.84 -14.67
N GLU A 79 -13.32 -35.96 -14.39
CA GLU A 79 -13.68 -36.39 -13.04
C GLU A 79 -12.45 -36.30 -12.13
N PRO A 80 -12.43 -35.38 -11.14
CA PRO A 80 -11.30 -35.29 -10.23
C PRO A 80 -11.38 -36.48 -9.29
N SER A 81 -10.33 -37.32 -9.27
CA SER A 81 -10.18 -38.38 -8.28
C SER A 81 -10.29 -37.82 -6.86
N SER A 82 -10.80 -38.63 -5.92
CA SER A 82 -11.02 -38.22 -4.52
C SER A 82 -9.79 -37.61 -3.86
N ASP A 83 -8.59 -38.09 -4.22
CA ASP A 83 -7.31 -37.58 -3.71
C ASP A 83 -6.99 -36.17 -4.22
N THR A 84 -7.45 -35.84 -5.43
CA THR A 84 -7.28 -34.51 -6.04
C THR A 84 -8.24 -33.49 -5.41
N GLN A 85 -9.45 -33.91 -5.05
CA GLN A 85 -10.41 -33.06 -4.33
C GLN A 85 -9.97 -32.80 -2.89
N ALA A 86 -9.44 -33.82 -2.21
CA ALA A 86 -8.88 -33.68 -0.86
C ALA A 86 -7.67 -32.73 -0.84
N GLY A 87 -6.76 -32.82 -1.83
CA GLY A 87 -5.66 -31.88 -2.01
C GLY A 87 -6.12 -30.44 -2.21
N ALA A 88 -7.06 -30.21 -3.14
CA ALA A 88 -7.60 -28.88 -3.42
C ALA A 88 -8.28 -28.24 -2.19
N SER A 89 -8.99 -29.03 -1.38
CA SER A 89 -9.63 -28.54 -0.15
C SER A 89 -8.61 -28.12 0.92
N ARG A 90 -7.48 -28.84 1.02
CA ARG A 90 -6.39 -28.53 1.95
C ARG A 90 -5.57 -27.32 1.52
N ASP A 91 -5.38 -27.14 0.21
CA ASP A 91 -4.72 -25.95 -0.34
C ASP A 91 -5.58 -24.70 -0.13
N LEU A 92 -6.90 -24.82 -0.29
CA LEU A 92 -7.86 -23.75 0.01
C LEU A 92 -7.84 -23.38 1.51
N SER A 93 -7.86 -24.35 2.41
CA SER A 93 -7.80 -24.07 3.85
C SER A 93 -6.50 -23.37 4.22
N ARG A 94 -5.36 -23.81 3.67
CA ARG A 94 -4.06 -23.17 3.87
C ARG A 94 -4.04 -21.73 3.36
N LEU A 95 -4.69 -21.46 2.23
CA LEU A 95 -4.79 -20.12 1.66
C LEU A 95 -5.65 -19.20 2.54
N LEU A 96 -6.73 -19.71 3.12
CA LEU A 96 -7.54 -18.97 4.10
C LEU A 96 -6.75 -18.65 5.38
N ASP A 97 -5.98 -19.61 5.90
CA ASP A 97 -5.11 -19.40 7.06
C ASP A 97 -4.07 -18.29 6.79
N GLN A 98 -3.51 -18.25 5.58
CA GLN A 98 -2.57 -17.21 5.15
C GLN A 98 -3.25 -15.83 5.07
N ILE A 99 -4.47 -15.77 4.54
CA ILE A 99 -5.25 -14.52 4.47
C ILE A 99 -5.53 -13.99 5.88
N GLU A 100 -5.93 -14.86 6.81
CA GLU A 100 -6.21 -14.48 8.19
C GLU A 100 -4.95 -14.01 8.91
N ALA A 101 -3.82 -14.70 8.72
CA ALA A 101 -2.53 -14.29 9.26
C ALA A 101 -2.09 -12.91 8.76
N VAL A 102 -2.23 -12.64 7.45
CA VAL A 102 -1.90 -11.32 6.88
C VAL A 102 -2.86 -10.25 7.40
N ARG A 103 -4.15 -10.55 7.53
CA ARG A 103 -5.14 -9.62 8.11
C ARG A 103 -4.79 -9.26 9.55
N ALA A 104 -4.38 -10.23 10.36
CA ALA A 104 -3.94 -9.99 11.74
C ALA A 104 -2.69 -9.10 11.78
N GLN A 105 -1.73 -9.31 10.87
CA GLN A 105 -0.53 -8.47 10.75
C GLN A 105 -0.86 -7.04 10.33
N ILE A 106 -1.81 -6.85 9.40
CA ILE A 106 -2.32 -5.51 9.02
C ILE A 106 -2.91 -4.80 10.24
N GLY A 107 -3.70 -5.51 11.06
CA GLY A 107 -4.26 -4.95 12.29
C GLY A 107 -3.21 -4.65 13.37
N ALA A 108 -2.08 -5.36 13.35
CA ALA A 108 -0.96 -5.16 14.26
C ALA A 108 -0.03 -4.01 13.83
N CYS A 109 -0.13 -3.52 12.59
CA CYS A 109 0.55 -2.28 12.19
C CYS A 109 0.03 -1.15 13.07
N GLY A 110 0.94 -0.59 13.88
CA GLY A 110 0.62 0.51 14.79
C GLY A 110 0.07 1.75 14.07
N PRO A 111 -0.54 2.69 14.80
CA PRO A 111 -1.14 3.88 14.20
C PRO A 111 -0.11 4.69 13.40
N ILE A 112 -0.55 5.16 12.24
CA ILE A 112 0.20 6.04 11.33
C ILE A 112 -0.44 7.41 11.35
N ASN A 113 0.35 8.45 11.63
CA ASN A 113 -0.15 9.83 11.60
C ASN A 113 0.05 10.42 10.20
N TYR A 114 -0.89 10.13 9.32
CA TYR A 114 -0.87 10.65 7.94
C TYR A 114 -0.80 12.18 7.87
N GLY A 115 -1.43 12.88 8.81
CA GLY A 115 -1.38 14.35 8.86
C GLY A 115 0.04 14.88 9.11
N GLU A 116 0.78 14.25 10.01
CA GLU A 116 2.17 14.60 10.31
C GLU A 116 3.10 14.29 9.13
N LEU A 117 2.93 13.13 8.48
CA LEU A 117 3.69 12.77 7.28
C LEU A 117 3.45 13.77 6.12
N ILE A 118 2.19 14.13 5.87
CA ILE A 118 1.82 15.09 4.82
C ILE A 118 2.37 16.48 5.16
N ALA A 119 2.27 16.92 6.41
CA ALA A 119 2.78 18.22 6.85
C ALA A 119 4.31 18.29 6.72
N TRP A 120 5.02 17.21 7.05
CA TRP A 120 6.47 17.11 6.88
C TRP A 120 6.85 17.19 5.40
N ILE A 121 6.20 16.41 4.52
CA ILE A 121 6.44 16.47 3.06
C ILE A 121 6.17 17.88 2.52
N ALA A 122 5.06 18.51 2.92
CA ALA A 122 4.71 19.85 2.48
C ALA A 122 5.76 20.89 2.94
N THR A 123 6.29 20.75 4.16
CA THR A 123 7.33 21.64 4.69
C THR A 123 8.63 21.50 3.90
N ARG A 124 9.08 20.27 3.65
CA ARG A 124 10.27 19.99 2.82
C ARG A 124 10.09 20.46 1.39
N ALA A 125 8.91 20.32 0.83
CA ALA A 125 8.59 20.82 -0.51
C ALA A 125 8.65 22.36 -0.60
N ARG A 126 8.22 23.07 0.46
CA ARG A 126 8.36 24.53 0.54
C ARG A 126 9.82 24.96 0.64
N GLU A 127 10.61 24.29 1.49
CA GLU A 127 12.05 24.58 1.65
C GLU A 127 12.81 24.49 0.32
N ARG A 128 12.39 23.57 -0.55
CA ARG A 128 12.97 23.38 -1.89
C ARG A 128 12.31 24.21 -3.00
N ASN A 129 11.36 25.10 -2.67
CA ASN A 129 10.57 25.88 -3.64
C ASN A 129 9.84 25.00 -4.69
N LEU A 130 9.51 23.76 -4.36
CA LEU A 130 8.83 22.81 -5.26
C LEU A 130 7.33 23.10 -5.37
N LEU A 131 6.75 23.66 -4.32
CA LEU A 131 5.37 24.15 -4.37
C LEU A 131 5.37 25.45 -5.16
N ARG A 132 4.85 25.41 -6.39
CA ARG A 132 4.56 26.64 -7.13
C ARG A 132 3.71 27.50 -6.21
N GLN A 133 4.22 28.67 -5.83
CA GLN A 133 3.38 29.70 -5.25
C GLN A 133 2.20 29.82 -6.20
N ARG A 134 1.02 29.40 -5.73
CA ARG A 134 -0.23 29.60 -6.43
C ARG A 134 -0.37 31.11 -6.53
N SER A 135 0.21 31.66 -7.59
CA SER A 135 0.11 33.06 -7.96
C SER A 135 -1.37 33.23 -8.21
N ARG A 136 -2.03 33.81 -7.23
CA ARG A 136 -3.43 34.21 -7.28
C ARG A 136 -3.58 35.01 -8.58
N ARG A 137 -4.27 34.42 -9.55
CA ARG A 137 -4.98 35.14 -10.58
C ARG A 137 -6.46 35.03 -10.26
#